data_AF-A0A955AD78-F1
#
_entry.id   AF-A0A955AD78-F1
#
_cell.length_a   1.000
_cell.length_b   1.000
_cell.length_c   1.000
_cell.angle_alpha   90.00
_cell.angle_beta   90.00
_cell.angle_gamma   90.00
#
_symmetry.space_group_name_H-M   'P 1'
#
loop_
_entity.id
_entity.type
_entity.pdbx_description
1 polymer ?
#
loop_
_entity_poly.entity_id
_entity_poly.type
_entity_poly.pdbx_seq_one_letter_code
_entity_poly.pdbx_strand_id
1 'polypeptide(L)'
;MSVIFDATAGTGATSMTFIEGDVNLDGTVNNADFLIIAGNFRESVTSLADGDLNSDGFVDFSDFRIWKNAAGGAIAATASVPEPATLTMLLLGMLAVVRRVRN
;
A
#
# COMPACT_ATOMS: atom_id res chain seq x y z
N MET A 1 -18.46 -15.79 -25.37
CA MET A 1 -19.39 -14.83 -24.77
C MET A 1 -18.55 -13.70 -24.19
N SER A 2 -18.12 -12.76 -25.03
CA SER A 2 -17.27 -11.63 -24.61
C SER A 2 -18.21 -10.46 -24.36
N VAL A 3 -18.40 -10.08 -23.09
CA VAL A 3 -19.24 -8.94 -22.74
C VAL A 3 -18.35 -7.71 -22.84
N ILE A 4 -18.43 -7.01 -23.96
CA ILE A 4 -17.85 -5.68 -24.13
C ILE A 4 -18.85 -4.73 -23.45
N PHE A 5 -18.45 -4.12 -22.33
CA PHE A 5 -19.22 -3.03 -21.73
C PHE A 5 -19.02 -1.79 -22.62
N ASP A 6 -20.04 -1.47 -23.43
CA ASP A 6 -20.19 -0.17 -24.09
C ASP A 6 -20.54 0.87 -23.02
N ALA A 7 -19.56 1.73 -22.70
CA ALA A 7 -19.74 2.87 -21.83
C ALA A 7 -19.81 4.15 -22.68
N THR A 8 -20.95 4.38 -23.34
CA THR A 8 -21.26 5.67 -23.96
C THR A 8 -22.55 6.26 -23.36
N ALA A 9 -22.47 6.80 -22.13
CA ALA A 9 -23.43 7.78 -21.63
C ALA A 9 -22.77 8.65 -20.56
N GLY A 10 -22.71 9.97 -20.81
CA GLY A 10 -22.17 11.00 -19.93
C GLY A 10 -22.99 11.23 -18.67
N THR A 11 -22.82 10.34 -17.70
CA THR A 11 -23.14 10.52 -16.28
C THR A 11 -21.95 9.91 -15.56
N GLY A 12 -21.39 10.56 -14.53
CA GLY A 12 -20.15 10.13 -13.85
C GLY A 12 -20.26 8.76 -13.18
N ALA A 13 -20.29 7.70 -13.98
CA ALA A 13 -20.12 6.33 -13.56
C ALA A 13 -18.64 6.21 -13.20
N THR A 14 -18.33 6.45 -11.93
CA THR A 14 -17.17 5.83 -11.32
C THR A 14 -17.29 4.35 -11.66
N SER A 15 -16.51 3.87 -12.62
CA SER A 15 -16.36 2.44 -12.84
C SER A 15 -16.01 1.87 -11.47
N MET A 16 -16.98 1.21 -10.81
CA MET A 16 -16.75 0.41 -9.60
C MET A 16 -15.88 -0.75 -10.04
N THR A 17 -14.62 -0.43 -10.27
CA THR A 17 -13.57 -1.37 -10.57
C THR A 17 -13.40 -2.09 -9.26
N PHE A 18 -13.85 -3.34 -9.21
CA PHE A 18 -13.59 -4.19 -8.07
C PHE A 18 -12.08 -4.41 -8.03
N ILE A 19 -11.41 -3.72 -7.10
CA ILE A 19 -9.97 -3.85 -6.87
C ILE A 19 -9.82 -4.84 -5.73
N GLU A 20 -9.18 -5.97 -6.01
CA GLU A 20 -8.86 -6.96 -4.99
C GLU A 20 -8.04 -6.28 -3.88
N GLY A 21 -8.43 -6.43 -2.61
CA GLY A 21 -7.79 -5.76 -1.47
C GLY A 21 -8.36 -4.38 -1.08
N ASP A 22 -9.24 -3.78 -1.88
CA ASP A 22 -9.99 -2.56 -1.54
C ASP A 22 -11.28 -2.97 -0.81
N VAL A 23 -11.23 -3.04 0.51
CA VAL A 23 -12.36 -3.50 1.33
C VAL A 23 -13.32 -2.36 1.67
N ASN A 24 -12.85 -1.11 1.69
CA ASN A 24 -13.74 0.04 1.91
C ASN A 24 -14.40 0.56 0.61
N LEU A 25 -14.03 0.00 -0.54
CA LEU A 25 -14.51 0.34 -1.89
C LEU A 25 -14.27 1.81 -2.25
N ASP A 26 -13.17 2.40 -1.76
CA ASP A 26 -12.78 3.78 -2.06
C ASP A 26 -12.04 3.94 -3.40
N GLY A 27 -11.79 2.82 -4.09
CA GLY A 27 -11.09 2.75 -5.36
C GLY A 27 -9.57 2.69 -5.21
N THR A 28 -9.04 2.55 -3.98
CA THR A 28 -7.61 2.46 -3.71
C THR A 28 -7.31 1.39 -2.68
N VAL A 29 -6.20 0.66 -2.84
CA VAL A 29 -5.74 -0.31 -1.84
C VAL A 29 -4.68 0.37 -0.98
N ASN A 30 -5.05 0.72 0.25
CA ASN A 30 -4.22 1.50 1.14
C ASN A 30 -4.27 0.99 2.59
N ASN A 31 -3.80 1.81 3.54
CA ASN A 31 -3.75 1.43 4.96
C ASN A 31 -5.14 1.43 5.62
N ALA A 32 -6.12 2.18 5.11
CA ALA A 32 -7.50 2.15 5.59
C ALA A 32 -8.11 0.76 5.43
N ASP A 33 -7.86 0.09 4.30
CA ASP A 33 -8.24 -1.30 4.07
C ASP A 33 -7.62 -2.26 5.08
N PHE A 34 -6.32 -2.08 5.32
CA PHE A 34 -5.60 -2.88 6.30
C PHE A 34 -6.16 -2.72 7.72
N LEU A 35 -6.59 -1.51 8.11
CA LEU A 35 -7.17 -1.28 9.43
C LEU A 35 -8.49 -2.03 9.64
N ILE A 36 -9.28 -2.23 8.57
CA ILE A 36 -10.51 -3.02 8.62
C ILE A 36 -10.17 -4.50 8.82
N ILE A 37 -9.27 -5.05 8.01
CA ILE A 37 -8.83 -6.46 8.10
C ILE A 37 -8.19 -6.73 9.48
N ALA A 38 -7.32 -5.83 9.95
CA ALA A 38 -6.69 -5.96 11.25
C ALA A 38 -7.68 -5.80 12.42
N GLY A 39 -8.71 -4.96 12.25
CA GLY A 39 -9.76 -4.73 13.23
C GLY A 39 -10.66 -5.95 13.45
N ASN A 40 -10.89 -6.73 12.39
CA ASN A 40 -11.70 -7.96 12.43
C ASN A 40 -10.87 -9.25 12.45
N PHE A 41 -9.58 -9.17 12.71
CA PHE A 41 -8.69 -10.34 12.63
C PHE A 41 -9.11 -11.44 13.62
N ARG A 42 -9.31 -12.65 13.09
CA ARG A 42 -9.83 -13.86 13.78
C ARG A 42 -11.30 -13.77 14.19
N GLU A 43 -12.07 -12.88 13.56
CA GLU A 43 -13.52 -12.81 13.72
C GLU A 43 -14.22 -13.47 12.53
N SER A 44 -15.41 -14.01 12.80
CA SER A 44 -16.32 -14.43 11.74
C SER A 44 -17.09 -13.22 11.21
N VAL A 45 -17.05 -13.03 9.90
CA VAL A 45 -17.72 -11.92 9.23
C VAL A 45 -18.53 -12.44 8.05
N THR A 46 -19.38 -11.60 7.47
CA THR A 46 -20.25 -11.98 6.35
C THR A 46 -20.05 -11.12 5.11
N SER A 47 -19.18 -10.11 5.19
CA SER A 47 -18.99 -9.12 4.16
C SER A 47 -17.51 -8.94 3.84
N LEU A 48 -17.21 -8.75 2.55
CA LEU A 48 -15.89 -8.31 2.11
C LEU A 48 -15.49 -6.98 2.73
N ALA A 49 -16.46 -6.09 2.97
CA ALA A 49 -16.23 -4.81 3.64
C ALA A 49 -15.80 -4.94 5.11
N ASP A 50 -15.92 -6.15 5.70
CA ASP A 50 -15.44 -6.44 7.04
C ASP A 50 -14.03 -7.08 7.03
N GLY A 51 -13.41 -7.26 5.85
CA GLY A 51 -12.05 -7.79 5.73
C GLY A 51 -11.94 -9.23 5.22
N ASP A 52 -13.06 -9.87 4.87
CA ASP A 52 -13.11 -11.23 4.30
C ASP A 52 -12.97 -11.19 2.77
N LEU A 53 -11.71 -11.21 2.32
CA LEU A 53 -11.31 -11.03 0.93
C LEU A 53 -11.46 -12.32 0.13
N ASN A 54 -11.41 -13.49 0.77
CA ASN A 54 -11.61 -14.78 0.13
C ASN A 54 -13.07 -15.30 0.22
N SER A 55 -13.94 -14.59 0.95
CA SER A 55 -15.35 -14.92 1.19
C SER A 55 -15.55 -16.28 1.88
N ASP A 56 -14.66 -16.64 2.80
CA ASP A 56 -14.76 -17.88 3.59
C ASP A 56 -15.50 -17.70 4.93
N GLY A 57 -15.87 -16.46 5.26
CA GLY A 57 -16.59 -16.09 6.47
C GLY A 57 -15.70 -15.90 7.69
N PHE A 58 -14.38 -15.85 7.53
CA PHE A 58 -13.43 -15.72 8.63
C PHE A 58 -12.20 -14.89 8.25
N VAL A 59 -11.95 -13.79 8.96
CA VAL A 59 -10.80 -12.94 8.64
C VAL A 59 -9.52 -13.52 9.21
N ASP A 60 -8.60 -13.98 8.36
CA ASP A 60 -7.32 -14.54 8.79
C ASP A 60 -6.10 -14.10 7.95
N PHE A 61 -5.00 -14.86 8.05
CA PHE A 61 -3.77 -14.55 7.33
C PHE A 61 -3.89 -14.69 5.81
N SER A 62 -4.90 -15.40 5.32
CA SER A 62 -5.24 -15.56 3.91
C SER A 62 -5.73 -14.22 3.35
N ASP A 63 -6.64 -13.54 4.04
CA ASP A 63 -7.12 -12.21 3.65
C ASP A 63 -6.00 -11.18 3.67
N PHE A 64 -5.20 -11.17 4.73
CA PHE A 64 -4.03 -10.29 4.81
C PHE A 64 -3.07 -10.49 3.64
N ARG A 65 -2.88 -11.74 3.18
CA ARG A 65 -2.01 -12.05 2.03
C ARG A 65 -2.59 -11.51 0.74
N ILE A 66 -3.91 -11.60 0.55
CA ILE A 66 -4.62 -11.05 -0.60
C ILE A 66 -4.44 -9.53 -0.63
N TRP A 67 -4.75 -8.84 0.48
CA TRP A 67 -4.52 -7.40 0.61
C TRP A 67 -3.06 -7.03 0.34
N LYS A 68 -2.09 -7.75 0.92
CA LYS A 68 -0.67 -7.45 0.74
C LYS A 68 -0.22 -7.59 -0.71
N ASN A 69 -0.73 -8.59 -1.42
CA ASN A 69 -0.41 -8.78 -2.84
C ASN A 69 -0.99 -7.64 -3.69
N ALA A 70 -2.21 -7.21 -3.38
CA ALA A 70 -2.84 -6.07 -4.04
C ALA A 70 -2.15 -4.73 -3.73
N ALA A 71 -1.85 -4.47 -2.45
CA ALA A 71 -1.11 -3.30 -1.99
C ALA A 71 0.31 -3.25 -2.61
N GLY A 72 0.93 -4.42 -2.81
CA GLY A 72 2.23 -4.59 -3.46
C GLY A 72 2.31 -4.08 -4.90
N GLY A 73 1.18 -4.03 -5.61
CA GLY A 73 1.07 -3.39 -6.93
C GLY A 73 1.05 -1.85 -6.87
N ALA A 74 0.70 -1.28 -5.72
CA ALA A 74 0.50 0.16 -5.51
C ALA A 74 1.60 0.84 -4.67
N ILE A 75 2.46 0.09 -3.95
CA ILE A 75 3.56 0.66 -3.16
C ILE A 75 4.87 0.78 -3.94
N ALA A 76 4.84 1.41 -5.11
CA ALA A 76 6.05 2.06 -5.65
C ALA A 76 6.27 3.40 -4.94
N ALA A 77 6.39 3.38 -3.61
CA ALA A 77 6.78 4.56 -2.85
C ALA A 77 8.28 4.78 -3.08
N THR A 78 8.62 5.53 -4.13
CA THR A 78 9.92 6.18 -4.26
C THR A 78 10.00 7.28 -3.20
N ALA A 79 10.04 6.91 -1.93
CA ALA A 79 10.45 7.84 -0.89
C ALA A 79 11.91 8.17 -1.18
N SER A 80 12.17 9.40 -1.62
CA SER A 80 13.51 9.98 -1.66
C SER A 80 14.04 9.99 -0.24
N VAL A 81 14.67 8.88 0.17
CA VAL A 81 15.37 8.79 1.44
C VAL A 81 16.44 9.87 1.41
N PRO A 82 16.40 10.87 2.31
CA PRO A 82 17.47 11.86 2.40
C PRO A 82 18.78 11.12 2.59
N GLU A 83 19.73 11.32 1.68
CA GLU A 83 21.01 10.62 1.75
C GLU A 83 21.62 10.83 3.15
N PRO A 84 22.08 9.77 3.83
CA PRO A 84 22.65 9.92 5.16
C PRO A 84 23.79 10.93 5.11
N ALA A 85 23.85 11.84 6.08
CA ALA A 85 24.89 12.87 6.17
C ALA A 85 26.33 12.31 6.39
N THR A 86 26.54 11.01 6.19
CA THR A 86 27.84 10.32 6.29
C THR A 86 28.87 10.90 5.31
N LEU A 87 28.49 11.24 4.08
CA LEU A 87 29.41 11.88 3.13
C LEU A 87 29.85 13.26 3.61
N THR A 88 28.90 14.05 4.14
CA THR A 88 29.18 15.39 4.69
C THR A 88 30.09 15.29 5.92
N MET A 89 29.84 14.35 6.84
CA MET A 89 30.68 14.13 8.02
C MET A 89 32.08 13.62 7.65
N LEU A 90 32.19 12.74 6.64
CA LEU A 90 33.47 12.23 6.17
C LEU A 90 34.33 13.36 5.56
N LEU A 91 33.72 14.22 4.73
CA LEU A 91 34.41 15.36 4.12
C LEU A 91 34.85 16.39 5.17
N LEU A 92 33.98 16.71 6.14
CA LEU A 92 34.33 17.60 7.25
C LEU A 92 35.45 17.01 8.13
N GLY A 93 35.39 15.71 8.42
CA GLY A 93 36.43 14.99 9.14
C GLY A 93 37.78 15.01 8.42
N MET A 94 37.79 14.72 7.12
CA MET A 94 39.01 14.80 6.30
C MET A 94 39.61 16.20 6.29
N LEU A 95 38.77 17.24 6.14
CA LEU A 95 39.23 18.62 6.14
C LEU A 95 39.84 19.03 7.51
N ALA A 96 39.25 18.58 8.61
CA ALA A 96 39.78 18.80 9.95
C ALA A 96 41.13 18.10 10.17
N VAL A 97 41.28 16.86 9.69
CA VAL A 97 42.55 16.11 9.76
C VAL A 97 43.63 16.79 8.91
N VAL A 98 43.32 17.18 7.68
CA VAL A 98 44.27 17.87 6.77
C VAL A 98 44.74 19.21 7.36
N ARG A 99 43.87 19.97 8.04
CA ARG A 99 44.26 21.19 8.73
C ARG A 99 45.18 20.92 9.92
N ARG A 100 44.94 19.84 10.67
CA ARG A 100 45.77 19.47 11.82
C ARG A 100 47.18 19.02 11.44
N VAL A 101 47.36 18.35 10.30
CA VAL A 101 48.69 17.87 9.86
C VAL A 101 49.55 18.94 9.17
N ARG A 102 48.98 20.13 8.91
CA ARG A 102 49.66 21.25 8.23
C ARG A 102 50.09 22.37 9.18
N ASN A 103 49.69 22.30 10.45
CA ASN A 103 50.13 23.17 11.54
C ASN A 103 51.17 22.44 12.38
#